data_AF-A0A7S2NBR6-F1
#
_entry.id   AF-A0A7S2NBR6-F1
#
_cell.length_a   1.000
_cell.length_b   1.000
_cell.length_c   1.000
_cell.angle_alpha   90.00
_cell.angle_beta   90.00
_cell.angle_gamma   90.00
#
_symmetry.space_group_name_H-M   'P 1'
#
loop_
_entity.id
_entity.type
_entity.pdbx_description
1 polymer ?
#
loop_
_entity_poly.entity_id
_entity_poly.type
_entity_poly.pdbx_seq_one_letter_code
_entity_poly.pdbx_strand_id
1 'polypeptide(L)'
;NGTLSPLGKLYGSFASTRPMDAAPLWVPPTPAPTPPPTTTTPPPISPIARPDVCRTAISGEACYNEVLWAMRNGIGINPSWYPGLTADSSFYDFQRFLHVKGHKEGVCPAPCPTCHTAREGEACYGYVANAMQRGIHETPWRFQGLQPTSSMEDFQRLL
;
A
#
# COMPACT_ATOMS: atom_id res chain seq x y z
N ASN A 1 47.49 35.84 -50.97
CA ASN A 1 47.93 34.60 -51.64
C ASN A 1 46.97 33.51 -51.23
N GLY A 2 46.01 32.99 -51.99
CA GLY A 2 45.67 33.05 -53.40
C GLY A 2 44.80 31.79 -53.64
N THR A 3 43.63 31.97 -54.25
CA THR A 3 42.88 30.99 -55.09
C THR A 3 42.34 29.67 -54.51
N LEU A 4 41.00 29.68 -54.31
CA LEU A 4 39.94 28.79 -54.81
C LEU A 4 40.25 27.42 -55.47
N SER A 5 39.39 26.43 -55.14
CA SER A 5 38.79 25.34 -55.97
C SER A 5 39.09 23.88 -55.51
N PRO A 6 38.36 22.84 -55.99
CA PRO A 6 36.92 22.59 -55.80
C PRO A 6 36.57 21.11 -55.47
N LEU A 7 35.27 20.90 -55.22
CA LEU A 7 34.44 19.67 -55.37
C LEU A 7 35.09 18.37 -55.87
N GLY A 8 34.82 17.26 -55.17
CA GLY A 8 35.05 15.90 -55.68
C GLY A 8 34.34 14.83 -54.84
N LYS A 9 33.14 14.45 -55.27
CA LYS A 9 32.33 13.36 -54.70
C LYS A 9 32.98 12.00 -54.97
N LEU A 10 33.14 11.17 -53.95
CA LEU A 10 33.14 9.70 -54.11
C LEU A 10 32.21 9.11 -53.04
N TYR A 11 30.96 8.94 -53.43
CA TYR A 11 29.99 8.14 -52.67
C TYR A 11 30.39 6.67 -52.83
N GLY A 12 31.03 6.12 -51.80
CA GLY A 12 31.30 4.69 -51.70
C GLY A 12 30.01 3.93 -51.41
N SER A 13 29.60 3.09 -52.36
CA SER A 13 28.68 1.99 -52.10
C SER A 13 29.32 1.01 -51.12
N PHE A 14 28.70 0.81 -49.97
CA PHE A 14 28.79 -0.45 -49.25
C PHE A 14 27.37 -0.85 -48.83
N ALA A 15 26.76 -1.68 -49.66
CA ALA A 15 25.72 -2.59 -49.22
C ALA A 15 26.32 -3.44 -48.10
N SER A 16 25.95 -3.14 -46.86
CA SER A 16 26.25 -3.99 -45.71
C SER A 16 24.92 -4.35 -45.07
N THR A 17 24.22 -5.27 -45.71
CA THR A 17 23.18 -6.09 -45.08
C THR A 17 23.80 -6.73 -43.84
N ARG A 18 23.57 -6.13 -42.67
CA ARG A 18 23.93 -6.75 -41.40
C ARG A 18 23.02 -7.97 -41.22
N PRO A 19 23.57 -9.18 -41.01
CA PRO A 19 22.76 -10.30 -40.58
C PRO A 19 22.13 -9.94 -39.23
N MET A 20 20.85 -10.26 -39.09
CA MET A 20 20.13 -10.11 -37.83
C MET A 20 20.65 -11.23 -36.93
N ASP A 21 21.70 -10.94 -36.16
CA ASP A 21 22.16 -11.82 -35.10
C ASP A 21 20.95 -12.14 -34.22
N ALA A 22 20.56 -13.41 -34.25
CA ALA A 22 19.49 -13.95 -33.43
C ALA A 22 19.82 -13.66 -31.97
N ALA A 23 19.00 -12.81 -31.35
CA ALA A 23 19.11 -12.55 -29.92
C ALA A 23 19.04 -13.89 -29.17
N PRO A 24 19.95 -14.15 -28.21
CA PRO A 24 19.91 -15.37 -27.42
C PRO A 24 18.56 -15.44 -26.72
N LEU A 25 17.88 -16.57 -26.87
CA LEU A 25 16.63 -16.87 -26.19
C LEU A 25 16.87 -16.71 -24.68
N TRP A 26 16.36 -15.63 -24.10
CA TRP A 26 16.27 -15.48 -22.66
C TRP A 26 15.40 -16.62 -22.14
N VAL A 27 16.02 -17.65 -21.58
CA VAL A 27 15.32 -18.72 -20.89
C VAL A 27 15.08 -18.24 -19.46
N PRO A 28 13.84 -18.00 -19.03
CA PRO A 28 13.57 -17.63 -17.65
C PRO A 28 14.01 -18.79 -16.73
N PRO A 29 14.62 -18.51 -15.56
CA PRO A 29 14.94 -19.56 -14.60
C PRO A 29 13.66 -20.26 -14.14
N THR A 30 13.69 -21.58 -14.11
CA THR A 30 12.58 -22.42 -13.64
C THR A 30 12.24 -22.04 -12.20
N PRO A 31 10.96 -21.75 -11.85
CA PRO A 31 10.61 -21.52 -10.46
C PRO A 31 10.91 -22.78 -9.66
N ALA A 32 11.61 -22.61 -8.53
CA ALA A 32 11.83 -23.68 -7.57
C ALA A 32 10.49 -24.28 -7.13
N PRO A 33 10.41 -25.58 -6.80
CA PRO A 33 9.19 -26.19 -6.30
C PRO A 33 8.76 -25.47 -5.02
N THR A 34 7.60 -24.83 -5.08
CA THR A 34 6.95 -24.20 -3.93
C THR A 34 6.77 -25.29 -2.85
N PRO A 35 7.16 -25.05 -1.58
CA PRO A 35 6.78 -25.96 -0.52
C PRO A 35 5.24 -26.04 -0.47
N PRO A 36 4.66 -27.20 -0.13
CA PRO A 36 3.22 -27.31 0.06
C PRO A 36 2.78 -26.25 1.08
N PRO A 37 1.54 -25.73 0.99
CA PRO A 37 1.01 -24.89 2.05
C PRO A 37 1.08 -25.70 3.34
N THR A 38 1.96 -25.30 4.26
CA THR A 38 1.94 -25.82 5.62
C THR A 38 0.61 -25.43 6.21
N THR A 39 -0.30 -26.39 6.26
CA THR A 39 -1.56 -26.31 7.00
C THR A 39 -1.22 -26.22 8.47
N THR A 40 -0.85 -25.02 8.93
CA THR A 40 -0.77 -24.71 10.35
C THR A 40 -2.19 -24.80 10.89
N THR A 41 -2.50 -25.94 11.51
CA THR A 41 -3.69 -26.14 12.32
C THR A 41 -3.91 -24.91 13.19
N PRO A 42 -5.05 -24.20 13.09
CA PRO A 42 -5.32 -23.09 14.01
C PRO A 42 -5.34 -23.67 15.43
N PRO A 43 -4.67 -23.02 16.40
CA PRO A 43 -4.65 -23.50 17.77
C PRO A 43 -6.09 -23.60 18.31
N PRO A 44 -6.38 -24.58 19.19
CA PRO A 44 -7.69 -24.75 19.77
C PRO A 44 -8.12 -23.47 20.50
N ILE A 45 -9.33 -23.01 20.19
CA ILE A 45 -9.97 -21.83 20.77
C ILE A 45 -10.08 -22.04 22.29
N SER A 46 -9.11 -21.50 23.04
CA SER A 46 -9.20 -21.36 24.49
C SER A 46 -9.69 -19.95 24.82
N PRO A 47 -10.75 -19.79 25.63
CA PRO A 47 -11.12 -18.49 26.15
C PRO A 47 -10.18 -18.16 27.33
N ILE A 48 -9.71 -16.92 27.37
CA ILE A 48 -8.97 -16.28 28.49
C ILE A 48 -7.44 -16.49 28.46
N ALA A 49 -6.82 -15.84 27.48
CA ALA A 49 -5.77 -14.84 27.69
C ALA A 49 -5.68 -14.10 26.36
N ARG A 50 -6.33 -12.95 26.20
CA ARG A 50 -6.09 -12.11 25.01
C ARG A 50 -4.67 -11.58 25.20
N PRO A 51 -3.66 -12.02 24.42
CA PRO A 51 -2.54 -11.13 24.21
C PRO A 51 -3.15 -9.85 23.61
N ASP A 52 -2.50 -8.71 23.75
CA ASP A 52 -2.87 -7.48 23.06
C ASP A 52 -2.80 -7.68 21.54
N VAL A 53 -3.76 -8.41 20.97
CA VAL A 53 -3.93 -8.61 19.54
C VAL A 53 -4.58 -7.33 19.04
N CYS A 54 -3.70 -6.41 18.69
CA CYS A 54 -4.08 -5.26 17.91
C CYS A 54 -4.64 -5.73 16.57
N ARG A 55 -5.58 -4.97 16.00
CA ARG A 55 -6.09 -5.20 14.66
C ARG A 55 -6.45 -3.84 14.08
N THR A 56 -5.77 -3.43 13.02
CA THR A 56 -6.18 -2.25 12.28
C THR A 56 -7.40 -2.61 11.44
N ALA A 57 -8.44 -1.77 11.48
CA ALA A 57 -9.67 -2.06 10.77
C ALA A 57 -9.43 -2.00 9.26
N ILE A 58 -9.92 -3.01 8.55
CA ILE A 58 -9.79 -3.12 7.08
C ILE A 58 -11.13 -2.92 6.39
N SER A 59 -11.10 -2.61 5.09
CA SER A 59 -12.31 -2.43 4.31
C SER A 59 -13.26 -3.64 4.40
N GLY A 60 -14.53 -3.35 4.66
CA GLY A 60 -15.60 -4.35 4.86
C GLY A 60 -15.93 -4.60 6.34
N GLU A 61 -15.11 -4.11 7.27
CA GLU A 61 -15.39 -4.25 8.71
C GLU A 61 -16.28 -3.13 9.24
N ALA A 62 -17.05 -3.43 10.30
CA ALA A 62 -17.88 -2.44 10.97
C ALA A 62 -17.03 -1.27 11.53
N CYS A 63 -15.92 -1.57 12.21
CA CYS A 63 -15.01 -0.53 12.70
C CYS A 63 -14.50 0.38 11.57
N TYR A 64 -14.15 -0.20 10.42
CA TYR A 64 -13.65 0.58 9.29
C TYR A 64 -14.68 1.62 8.83
N ASN A 65 -15.95 1.23 8.71
CA ASN A 65 -17.02 2.15 8.32
C ASN A 65 -17.26 3.24 9.36
N GLU A 66 -17.22 2.92 10.65
CA GLU A 66 -17.37 3.91 11.73
C GLU A 66 -16.22 4.93 11.73
N VAL A 67 -14.99 4.45 11.56
CA VAL A 67 -13.81 5.33 11.45
C VAL A 67 -13.94 6.25 10.24
N LEU A 68 -14.30 5.72 9.07
CA LEU A 68 -14.51 6.54 7.87
C LEU A 68 -15.63 7.57 8.05
N TRP A 69 -16.71 7.20 8.73
CA TRP A 69 -17.80 8.14 9.00
C TRP A 69 -17.36 9.24 9.95
N ALA A 70 -16.63 8.90 11.01
CA ALA A 70 -16.08 9.86 11.97
C ALA A 70 -15.12 10.85 11.29
N MET A 71 -14.22 10.35 10.44
CA MET A 71 -13.27 11.17 9.68
C MET A 71 -13.96 12.12 8.68
N ARG A 72 -14.95 11.62 7.91
CA ARG A 72 -15.60 12.43 6.86
C ARG A 72 -16.64 13.39 7.39
N ASN A 73 -17.47 12.91 8.31
CA ASN A 73 -18.70 13.58 8.70
C ASN A 73 -18.67 13.91 10.18
N GLY A 74 -18.39 12.94 11.04
CA GLY A 74 -18.50 13.09 12.48
C GLY A 74 -17.70 14.29 12.99
N ILE A 75 -16.42 14.38 12.66
CA ILE A 75 -15.53 15.46 13.12
C ILE A 75 -15.96 16.83 12.62
N GLY A 76 -16.51 16.93 11.40
CA GLY A 76 -17.02 18.19 10.85
C GLY A 76 -18.39 18.58 11.38
N ILE A 77 -19.25 17.61 11.68
CA ILE A 77 -20.59 17.82 12.24
C ILE A 77 -20.50 18.26 13.70
N ASN A 78 -19.67 17.58 14.49
CA ASN A 78 -19.51 17.89 15.90
C ASN A 78 -18.11 17.56 16.42
N PRO A 79 -17.16 18.50 16.33
CA PRO A 79 -15.78 18.31 16.81
C PRO A 79 -15.70 17.93 18.28
N SER A 80 -16.68 18.37 19.10
CA SER A 80 -16.69 18.10 20.54
C SER A 80 -16.85 16.61 20.89
N TRP A 81 -17.35 15.78 19.96
CA TRP A 81 -17.41 14.33 20.13
C TRP A 81 -16.04 13.65 20.05
N TYR A 82 -15.04 14.36 19.51
CA TYR A 82 -13.71 13.82 19.23
C TYR A 82 -12.62 14.70 19.85
N PRO A 83 -12.63 14.91 21.18
CA PRO A 83 -11.65 15.76 21.84
C PRO A 83 -10.23 15.29 21.55
N GLY A 84 -9.38 16.21 21.08
CA GLY A 84 -7.99 15.95 20.73
C GLY A 84 -7.77 15.40 19.30
N LEU A 85 -8.84 15.13 18.55
CA LEU A 85 -8.75 14.83 17.13
C LEU A 85 -9.07 16.06 16.27
N THR A 86 -8.54 16.05 15.06
CA THR A 86 -8.79 17.06 14.02
C THR A 86 -9.21 16.37 12.73
N ALA A 87 -9.65 17.14 11.74
CA ALA A 87 -9.95 16.60 10.41
C ALA A 87 -8.71 15.96 9.74
N ASP A 88 -7.50 16.39 10.13
CA ASP A 88 -6.23 15.90 9.61
C ASP A 88 -5.67 14.71 10.40
N SER A 89 -6.36 14.28 11.48
CA SER A 89 -5.92 13.13 12.28
C SER A 89 -5.98 11.82 11.49
N SER A 90 -5.07 10.90 11.79
CA SER A 90 -4.92 9.64 11.05
C SER A 90 -6.05 8.66 11.33
N PHE A 91 -6.19 7.63 10.50
CA PHE A 91 -7.17 6.56 10.78
C PHE A 91 -6.83 5.80 12.03
N TYR A 92 -5.53 5.57 12.27
CA TYR A 92 -5.05 5.05 13.53
C TYR A 92 -5.61 5.86 14.71
N ASP A 93 -5.54 7.18 14.67
CA ASP A 93 -6.01 8.05 15.77
C ASP A 93 -7.53 7.95 15.96
N PHE A 94 -8.30 7.98 14.88
CA PHE A 94 -9.75 7.81 14.95
C PHE A 94 -10.15 6.41 15.43
N GLN A 95 -9.49 5.35 14.94
CA GLN A 95 -9.74 3.98 15.40
C GLN A 95 -9.38 3.84 16.88
N ARG A 96 -8.24 4.38 17.31
CA ARG A 96 -7.81 4.39 18.71
C ARG A 96 -8.82 5.12 19.58
N PHE A 97 -9.29 6.28 19.13
CA PHE A 97 -10.31 7.04 19.83
C PHE A 97 -11.60 6.24 19.95
N LEU A 98 -12.09 5.64 18.87
CA LEU A 98 -13.31 4.83 18.88
C LEU A 98 -13.17 3.54 19.70
N HIS A 99 -11.96 2.98 19.78
CA HIS A 99 -11.66 1.85 20.67
C HIS A 99 -11.83 2.22 22.15
N VAL A 100 -11.38 3.43 22.55
CA VAL A 100 -11.35 3.87 23.95
C VAL A 100 -12.61 4.61 24.39
N LYS A 101 -13.21 5.40 23.49
CA LYS A 101 -14.27 6.38 23.77
C LYS A 101 -15.50 6.22 22.88
N GLY A 102 -15.53 5.25 21.97
CA GLY A 102 -16.63 5.07 21.03
C GLY A 102 -17.94 4.73 21.73
N HIS A 103 -19.04 5.31 21.23
CA HIS A 103 -20.40 5.05 21.75
C HIS A 103 -20.88 3.60 21.55
N LYS A 104 -20.23 2.85 20.66
CA LYS A 104 -20.50 1.44 20.41
C LYS A 104 -19.35 0.63 21.01
N GLU A 105 -19.49 0.27 22.28
CA GLU A 105 -18.51 -0.58 22.97
C GLU A 105 -18.20 -1.83 22.12
N GLY A 106 -16.90 -2.10 21.92
CA GLY A 106 -16.43 -3.30 21.24
C GLY A 106 -16.50 -3.28 19.71
N VAL A 107 -16.94 -2.20 19.06
CA VAL A 107 -16.95 -2.14 17.58
C VAL A 107 -15.53 -2.07 17.01
N CYS A 108 -14.65 -1.31 17.65
CA CYS A 108 -13.28 -1.15 17.20
C CYS A 108 -12.29 -1.87 18.12
N PRO A 109 -11.45 -2.79 17.58
CA PRO A 109 -10.28 -3.29 18.30
C PRO A 109 -9.21 -2.21 18.43
N ALA A 110 -8.27 -2.41 19.36
CA ALA A 110 -7.09 -1.56 19.47
C ALA A 110 -6.33 -1.57 18.13
N PRO A 111 -6.05 -0.42 17.52
CA PRO A 111 -5.30 -0.40 16.28
C PRO A 111 -3.87 -0.89 16.52
N CYS A 112 -3.28 -1.53 15.51
CA CYS A 112 -1.88 -1.91 15.59
C CYS A 112 -0.98 -0.69 15.57
N PRO A 113 0.09 -0.66 16.40
CA PRO A 113 1.06 0.42 16.34
C PRO A 113 1.55 0.58 14.89
N THR A 114 1.69 1.84 14.47
CA THR A 114 2.22 2.20 13.15
C THR A 114 3.44 1.38 12.85
N CYS A 115 3.38 0.60 11.78
CA CYS A 115 4.45 -0.32 11.49
C CYS A 115 5.71 0.42 11.07
N HIS A 116 6.87 -0.17 11.38
CA HIS A 116 8.07 0.07 10.60
C HIS A 116 7.87 -0.39 9.14
N THR A 117 8.83 -0.11 8.26
CA THR A 117 8.82 -0.54 6.85
C THR A 117 8.34 -1.99 6.74
N ALA A 118 7.09 -2.18 6.30
CA ALA A 118 6.43 -3.49 6.33
C ALA A 118 7.16 -4.46 5.40
N ARG A 119 7.58 -5.62 5.92
CA ARG A 119 8.19 -6.68 5.11
C ARG A 119 7.14 -7.69 4.68
N GLU A 120 7.34 -8.23 3.49
CA GLU A 120 6.44 -9.22 2.90
C GLU A 120 6.32 -10.46 3.81
N GLY A 121 5.08 -10.78 4.22
CA GLY A 121 4.78 -11.88 5.15
C GLY A 121 4.43 -11.45 6.60
N GLU A 122 4.57 -10.17 6.95
CA GLU A 122 4.14 -9.65 8.25
C GLU A 122 2.65 -9.24 8.24
N ALA A 123 1.99 -9.28 9.39
CA ALA A 123 0.63 -8.74 9.55
C ALA A 123 0.53 -7.28 9.10
N CYS A 124 1.62 -6.53 9.29
CA CYS A 124 1.71 -5.15 8.83
C CYS A 124 1.57 -4.99 7.30
N TYR A 125 2.24 -5.85 6.54
CA TYR A 125 2.24 -5.78 5.07
C TYR A 125 0.83 -5.90 4.52
N GLY A 126 0.01 -6.77 5.12
CA GLY A 126 -1.40 -6.91 4.76
C GLY A 126 -2.21 -5.63 4.89
N TYR A 127 -1.96 -4.80 5.91
CA TYR A 127 -2.70 -3.53 6.10
C TYR A 127 -2.34 -2.49 5.06
N VAL A 128 -1.04 -2.31 4.80
CA VAL A 128 -0.55 -1.35 3.81
C VAL A 128 -0.97 -1.81 2.40
N ALA A 129 -0.82 -3.10 2.10
CA ALA A 129 -1.29 -3.68 0.85
C ALA A 129 -2.81 -3.52 0.67
N ASN A 130 -3.62 -3.67 1.73
CA ASN A 130 -5.07 -3.44 1.64
C ASN A 130 -5.40 -1.97 1.36
N ALA A 131 -4.70 -1.04 2.02
CA ALA A 131 -4.82 0.39 1.75
C ALA A 131 -4.45 0.73 0.31
N MET A 132 -3.37 0.14 -0.21
CA MET A 132 -2.89 0.30 -1.59
C MET A 132 -3.85 -0.28 -2.63
N GLN A 133 -4.37 -1.49 -2.41
CA GLN A 133 -5.14 -2.21 -3.44
C GLN A 133 -6.64 -1.92 -3.42
N ARG A 134 -7.19 -1.60 -2.25
CA ARG A 134 -8.63 -1.39 -2.07
C ARG A 134 -8.94 -0.03 -1.48
N GLY A 135 -8.22 0.34 -0.41
CA GLY A 135 -8.44 1.60 0.30
C GLY A 135 -8.38 2.83 -0.61
N ILE A 136 -7.38 2.93 -1.49
CA ILE A 136 -7.24 4.07 -2.41
C ILE A 136 -8.34 4.13 -3.47
N HIS A 137 -8.92 2.99 -3.85
CA HIS A 137 -10.00 2.94 -4.83
C HIS A 137 -11.35 3.23 -4.19
N GLU A 138 -11.59 2.70 -2.99
CA GLU A 138 -12.85 2.85 -2.26
C GLU A 138 -12.96 4.21 -1.56
N THR A 139 -11.82 4.73 -1.10
CA THR A 139 -11.73 5.99 -0.37
C THR A 139 -10.58 6.89 -0.85
N PRO A 140 -10.58 7.38 -2.11
CA PRO A 140 -9.46 8.16 -2.65
C PRO A 140 -9.11 9.42 -1.86
N TRP A 141 -10.13 10.12 -1.34
CA TRP A 141 -9.99 11.30 -0.48
C TRP A 141 -9.15 11.06 0.78
N ARG A 142 -9.10 9.81 1.28
CA ARG A 142 -8.33 9.42 2.46
C ARG A 142 -6.82 9.45 2.19
N PHE A 143 -6.44 9.21 0.94
CA PHE A 143 -5.05 9.06 0.50
C PHE A 143 -4.66 10.24 -0.40
N GLN A 144 -5.04 11.45 0.01
CA GLN A 144 -4.83 12.65 -0.80
C GLN A 144 -3.35 12.80 -1.17
N GLY A 145 -3.08 12.91 -2.47
CA GLY A 145 -1.72 13.02 -3.00
C GLY A 145 -1.02 11.68 -3.27
N LEU A 146 -1.63 10.54 -2.91
CA LEU A 146 -1.15 9.21 -3.29
C LEU A 146 -1.83 8.72 -4.58
N GLN A 147 -1.16 7.81 -5.26
CA GLN A 147 -1.64 7.09 -6.44
C GLN A 147 -1.70 5.58 -6.14
N PRO A 148 -2.48 4.79 -6.90
CA PRO A 148 -2.51 3.34 -6.73
C PRO A 148 -1.14 2.67 -6.91
N THR A 149 -0.23 3.35 -7.61
CA THR A 149 1.16 2.95 -7.85
C THR A 149 2.16 3.58 -6.87
N SER A 150 1.71 4.38 -5.90
CA SER A 150 2.59 4.95 -4.86
C SER A 150 3.24 3.84 -4.04
N SER A 151 4.38 4.15 -3.42
CA SER A 151 5.14 3.14 -2.66
C SER A 151 4.40 2.74 -1.38
N MET A 152 4.66 1.51 -0.90
CA MET A 152 4.15 1.05 0.40
C MET A 152 4.48 2.04 1.54
N GLU A 153 5.66 2.65 1.50
CA GLU A 153 6.11 3.62 2.50
C GLU A 153 5.26 4.90 2.49
N ASP A 154 4.84 5.35 1.30
CA ASP A 154 3.97 6.53 1.19
C ASP A 154 2.58 6.26 1.76
N PHE A 155 2.04 5.07 1.55
CA PHE A 155 0.79 4.64 2.17
C PHE A 155 0.93 4.48 3.69
N GLN A 156 2.04 3.91 4.16
CA GLN A 156 2.31 3.75 5.60
C GLN A 156 2.29 5.08 6.36
N ARG A 157 2.73 6.18 5.74
CA ARG A 157 2.75 7.51 6.38
C ARG A 157 1.35 8.10 6.62
N LEU A 158 0.30 7.56 6.00
CA LEU A 158 -1.09 8.07 6.10
C LEU A 158 -2.03 7.15 6.89
N LEU A 159 -1.56 5.98 7.32
CA LEU A 159 -2.35 5.00 8.08
C LEU A 159 -2.24 5.26 9.59
#